data_AF-A0A7C5V5U0-F1
#
_entry.id   AF-A0A7C5V5U0-F1
#
_cell.length_a   1.000
_cell.length_b   1.000
_cell.length_c   1.000
_cell.angle_alpha   90.00
_cell.angle_beta   90.00
_cell.angle_gamma   90.00
#
_symmetry.space_group_name_H-M   'P 1'
#
loop_
_entity.id
_entity.type
_entity.pdbx_description
1 polymer ?
#
loop_
_entity_poly.entity_id
_entity_poly.type
_entity_poly.pdbx_seq_one_letter_code
_entity_poly.pdbx_strand_id
1 'polypeptide(L)'
;MNKHDVFRIHSQIIRDYSDFVTSFINISDDRIRLVVESELGDGRYWPEPLIQFNPAFKMAETTSKLCSDGVLHPDLQAIFGDYRLFRHQVEALRLGIQGKDFVVTSGTGSGKSLTYLGTIFNTLLQQPREPGIKAIIVYPMNALINSQFNEIGKYKDNYEKTRGVQFPISYAKYTGQENEEQREAVRTGLHDIILTNYMMLELILTRAQENRIRDSICNGLQFLVFDELHTYRGRQGADVAMLIRRIKAQSNGPIRCIILEQKQKVAEVATTLFGSEFGADQVIMEYLEPCFLGGGLPDARELAEALSTGIDEKASEDTLLKHPLSRWLEQSIALGNNQGVLVRGTPTALSQIAE
;
A
#
# COMPACT_ATOMS: atom_id res chain seq x y z
N MET A 1 -19.38 31.17 -0.05
CA MET A 1 -19.70 30.01 -0.92
C MET A 1 -18.44 29.17 -1.07
N ASN A 2 -18.42 27.99 -0.45
CA ASN A 2 -17.24 27.12 -0.41
C ASN A 2 -16.85 26.72 -1.84
N LYS A 3 -15.63 27.07 -2.26
CA LYS A 3 -15.08 26.76 -3.60
C LYS A 3 -14.81 25.26 -3.80
N HIS A 4 -15.02 24.42 -2.79
CA HIS A 4 -14.68 23.00 -2.75
C HIS A 4 -15.82 22.13 -2.22
N ASP A 5 -17.03 22.27 -2.77
CA ASP A 5 -18.12 21.32 -2.49
C ASP A 5 -17.91 20.05 -3.33
N VAL A 6 -17.45 18.99 -2.65
CA VAL A 6 -17.18 17.67 -3.25
C VAL A 6 -18.44 17.03 -3.82
N PHE A 7 -19.60 17.26 -3.22
CA PHE A 7 -20.88 16.71 -3.69
C PHE A 7 -21.33 17.38 -4.98
N ARG A 8 -21.11 18.70 -5.10
CA ARG A 8 -21.36 19.41 -6.35
C ARG A 8 -20.44 18.95 -7.49
N ILE A 9 -19.15 18.74 -7.20
CA ILE A 9 -18.18 18.22 -8.18
C ILE A 9 -18.60 16.81 -8.61
N HIS A 10 -18.90 15.93 -7.66
CA HIS A 10 -19.36 14.58 -7.95
C HIS A 10 -20.62 14.59 -8.82
N SER A 11 -21.62 15.40 -8.45
CA SER A 11 -22.87 15.55 -9.22
C SER A 11 -22.61 16.03 -10.65
N GLN A 12 -21.64 16.93 -10.85
CA GLN A 12 -21.27 17.38 -12.19
C GLN A 12 -20.61 16.28 -13.00
N ILE A 13 -19.65 15.55 -12.42
CA ILE A 13 -18.97 14.44 -13.10
C ILE A 13 -19.95 13.35 -13.52
N ILE A 14 -20.90 12.99 -12.65
CA ILE A 14 -21.92 11.99 -12.96
C ILE A 14 -22.82 12.47 -14.10
N ARG A 15 -23.23 13.75 -14.11
CA ARG A 15 -23.99 14.33 -15.23
C ARG A 15 -23.21 14.28 -16.54
N ASP A 16 -21.97 14.77 -16.54
CA ASP A 16 -21.13 14.80 -17.75
C ASP A 16 -20.89 13.39 -18.31
N TYR A 17 -20.68 12.41 -17.42
CA TYR A 17 -20.52 11.01 -17.82
C TYR A 17 -21.82 10.41 -18.37
N SER A 18 -22.96 10.69 -17.73
CA SER A 18 -24.29 10.27 -18.20
C SER A 18 -24.59 10.83 -19.59
N ASP A 19 -24.36 12.13 -19.79
CA ASP A 19 -24.55 12.81 -21.08
C ASP A 19 -23.65 12.22 -22.16
N PHE A 20 -22.39 11.93 -21.81
CA PHE A 20 -21.46 11.27 -22.73
C PHE A 20 -21.95 9.87 -23.15
N VAL A 21 -22.31 9.01 -22.20
CA VAL A 21 -22.77 7.64 -22.49
C VAL A 21 -24.07 7.64 -23.29
N THR A 22 -25.02 8.50 -22.92
CA THR A 22 -26.31 8.60 -23.62
C THR A 22 -26.18 9.18 -25.02
N SER A 23 -25.18 10.03 -25.30
CA SER A 23 -24.97 10.61 -26.64
C SER A 23 -24.71 9.58 -27.75
N PHE A 24 -24.26 8.37 -27.41
CA PHE A 24 -24.03 7.28 -28.36
C PHE A 24 -25.25 6.36 -28.56
N ILE A 25 -26.34 6.57 -27.80
CA ILE A 25 -27.54 5.73 -27.84
C ILE A 25 -28.57 6.38 -28.75
N ASN A 26 -28.76 5.82 -29.95
CA ASN A 26 -29.81 6.25 -30.87
C ASN A 26 -30.75 5.07 -31.15
N ILE A 27 -31.91 5.06 -30.46
CA ILE A 27 -32.89 3.96 -30.53
C ILE A 27 -34.16 4.45 -31.22
N SER A 28 -34.45 3.90 -32.40
CA SER A 28 -35.62 4.28 -33.20
C SER A 28 -36.94 3.68 -32.69
N ASP A 29 -36.92 2.52 -32.04
CA ASP A 29 -38.12 1.91 -31.45
C ASP A 29 -38.42 2.55 -30.08
N ASP A 30 -39.57 3.23 -29.96
CA ASP A 30 -39.96 3.94 -28.74
C ASP A 30 -40.05 3.02 -27.52
N ARG A 31 -40.45 1.74 -27.68
CA ARG A 31 -40.58 0.81 -26.56
C ARG A 31 -39.22 0.46 -25.99
N ILE A 32 -38.24 0.24 -26.87
CA ILE A 32 -36.86 -0.06 -26.46
C ILE A 32 -36.22 1.18 -25.85
N ARG A 33 -36.44 2.36 -26.45
CA ARG A 33 -35.92 3.63 -25.92
C ARG A 33 -36.39 3.88 -24.50
N LEU A 34 -37.69 3.74 -24.25
CA LEU A 34 -38.27 3.93 -22.91
C LEU A 34 -37.69 2.97 -21.87
N VAL A 35 -37.46 1.70 -22.24
CA VAL A 35 -36.82 0.73 -21.32
C VAL A 35 -35.38 1.15 -21.02
N VAL A 36 -34.61 1.54 -22.04
CA VAL A 36 -33.22 1.97 -21.86
C VAL A 36 -33.12 3.26 -21.04
N GLU A 37 -33.97 4.26 -21.32
CA GLU A 37 -34.03 5.51 -20.56
C GLU A 37 -34.43 5.27 -19.09
N SER A 38 -35.38 4.36 -18.83
CA SER A 38 -35.76 3.97 -17.47
C SER A 38 -34.61 3.30 -16.72
N GLU A 39 -33.95 2.30 -17.33
CA GLU A 39 -32.84 1.58 -16.70
C GLU A 39 -31.61 2.48 -16.46
N LEU A 40 -31.38 3.46 -17.34
CA LEU A 40 -30.37 4.49 -17.13
C LEU A 40 -30.78 5.44 -15.99
N GLY A 41 -32.04 5.88 -15.95
CA GLY A 41 -32.56 6.79 -14.93
C GLY A 41 -32.60 6.21 -13.51
N ASP A 42 -32.72 4.89 -13.36
CA ASP A 42 -32.81 4.17 -12.07
C ASP A 42 -31.50 4.17 -11.25
N GLY A 43 -30.45 4.88 -11.69
CA GLY A 43 -29.22 5.06 -10.92
C GLY A 43 -28.32 3.83 -10.83
N ARG A 44 -28.69 2.70 -11.47
CA ARG A 44 -27.87 1.48 -11.51
C ARG A 44 -26.50 1.68 -12.15
N TYR A 45 -26.41 2.58 -13.13
CA TYR A 45 -25.18 2.84 -13.88
C TYR A 45 -24.27 3.87 -13.21
N TRP A 46 -24.78 4.62 -12.23
CA TRP A 46 -24.04 5.57 -11.42
C TRP A 46 -24.49 5.42 -9.96
N PRO A 47 -24.11 4.32 -9.30
CA PRO A 47 -24.49 4.07 -7.92
C PRO A 47 -23.95 5.16 -7.02
N GLU A 48 -24.61 5.35 -5.89
CA GLU A 48 -24.18 6.29 -4.86
C GLU A 48 -22.72 6.01 -4.46
N PRO A 49 -21.88 7.05 -4.29
CA PRO A 49 -20.51 6.87 -3.87
C PRO A 49 -20.46 6.17 -2.51
N LEU A 50 -19.67 5.10 -2.44
CA LEU A 50 -19.38 4.43 -1.18
C LEU A 50 -18.38 5.26 -0.39
N ILE A 51 -18.75 5.58 0.84
CA ILE A 51 -17.89 6.26 1.79
C ILE A 51 -17.18 5.20 2.62
N GLN A 52 -15.87 5.35 2.74
CA GLN A 52 -15.05 4.56 3.64
C GLN A 52 -14.19 5.48 4.47
N PHE A 53 -14.26 5.29 5.79
CA PHE A 53 -13.37 5.96 6.73
C PHE A 53 -12.04 5.22 6.82
N ASN A 54 -10.98 5.96 7.13
CA ASN A 54 -9.66 5.40 7.44
C ASN A 54 -9.45 5.44 8.96
N PRO A 55 -9.66 4.32 9.67
CA PRO A 55 -9.47 4.30 11.11
C PRO A 55 -8.00 4.49 11.48
N ALA A 56 -7.76 4.94 12.71
CA ALA A 56 -6.41 5.08 13.21
C ALA A 56 -5.75 3.69 13.39
N PHE A 57 -4.48 3.61 12.99
CA PHE A 57 -3.66 2.43 13.21
C PHE A 57 -3.07 2.46 14.61
N LYS A 58 -3.01 1.28 15.24
CA LYS A 58 -2.44 1.09 16.55
C LYS A 58 -0.96 1.45 16.56
N MET A 59 -0.62 2.46 17.36
CA MET A 59 0.76 2.90 17.54
C MET A 59 1.59 1.89 18.37
N ALA A 60 2.90 1.88 18.14
CA ALA A 60 3.87 1.01 18.80
C ALA A 60 5.14 1.81 19.17
N GLU A 61 6.32 1.19 19.11
CA GLU A 61 7.60 1.83 19.43
C GLU A 61 8.03 2.88 18.39
N THR A 62 8.93 3.80 18.78
CA THR A 62 9.56 4.73 17.85
C THR A 62 10.77 4.10 17.16
N THR A 63 11.16 4.62 15.99
CA THR A 63 12.38 4.20 15.30
C THR A 63 13.61 4.32 16.20
N SER A 64 13.74 5.43 16.95
CA SER A 64 14.84 5.62 17.92
C SER A 64 14.87 4.52 18.97
N LYS A 65 13.72 4.16 19.53
CA LYS A 65 13.61 3.09 20.53
C LYS A 65 14.08 1.75 19.95
N LEU A 66 13.59 1.37 18.78
CA LEU A 66 13.96 0.13 18.11
C LEU A 66 15.46 0.07 17.75
N CYS A 67 16.07 1.21 17.36
CA CYS A 67 17.52 1.30 17.16
C CYS A 67 18.29 1.12 18.48
N SER A 68 17.88 1.81 19.55
CA SER A 68 18.54 1.73 20.86
C SER A 68 18.45 0.34 21.50
N ASP A 69 17.35 -0.39 21.24
CA ASP A 69 17.15 -1.76 21.70
C ASP A 69 17.91 -2.80 20.84
N GLY A 70 18.64 -2.35 19.81
CA GLY A 70 19.41 -3.22 18.91
C GLY A 70 18.55 -4.04 17.94
N VAL A 71 17.26 -3.71 17.80
CA VAL A 71 16.36 -4.36 16.85
C VAL A 71 16.64 -3.87 15.42
N LEU A 72 16.86 -2.55 15.27
CA LEU A 72 17.18 -1.90 14.00
C LEU A 72 18.62 -1.39 13.97
N HIS A 73 19.21 -1.34 12.78
CA HIS A 73 20.50 -0.69 12.56
C HIS A 73 20.40 0.80 12.93
N PRO A 74 21.38 1.40 13.65
CA PRO A 74 21.31 2.79 14.11
C PRO A 74 21.05 3.81 13.01
N ASP A 75 21.56 3.58 11.80
CA ASP A 75 21.34 4.47 10.65
C ASP A 75 19.90 4.50 10.14
N LEU A 76 19.05 3.54 10.49
CA LEU A 76 17.63 3.61 10.11
C LEU A 76 16.91 4.80 10.74
N GLN A 77 17.37 5.28 11.90
CA GLN A 77 16.86 6.53 12.48
C GLN A 77 17.23 7.75 11.61
N ALA A 78 18.41 7.77 10.99
CA ALA A 78 18.83 8.87 10.10
C ALA A 78 18.11 8.81 8.74
N ILE A 79 17.73 7.62 8.29
CA ILE A 79 17.04 7.37 7.01
C ILE A 79 15.56 7.71 7.14
N PHE A 80 14.89 7.12 8.12
CA PHE A 80 13.45 7.28 8.30
C PHE A 80 13.08 8.45 9.20
N GLY A 81 13.97 8.94 10.06
CA GLY A 81 13.61 9.87 11.13
C GLY A 81 13.05 9.16 12.36
N ASP A 82 12.75 9.94 13.41
CA ASP A 82 12.19 9.42 14.66
C ASP A 82 10.66 9.49 14.68
N TYR A 83 10.05 8.61 13.90
CA TYR A 83 8.59 8.42 13.92
C TYR A 83 8.20 7.36 14.94
N ARG A 84 6.99 7.51 15.50
CA ARG A 84 6.31 6.40 16.15
C ARG A 84 5.74 5.49 15.08
N LEU A 85 6.15 4.23 15.07
CA LEU A 85 5.70 3.26 14.08
C LEU A 85 4.37 2.64 14.50
N PHE A 86 3.63 2.14 13.52
CA PHE A 86 2.45 1.33 13.79
C PHE A 86 2.85 -0.10 14.18
N ARG A 87 2.00 -0.75 14.96
CA ARG A 87 2.23 -2.12 15.43
C ARG A 87 2.51 -3.11 14.30
N HIS A 88 1.74 -3.06 13.21
CA HIS A 88 1.97 -3.94 12.06
C HIS A 88 3.33 -3.68 11.38
N GLN A 89 3.83 -2.44 11.41
CA GLN A 89 5.14 -2.12 10.87
C GLN A 89 6.26 -2.73 11.72
N VAL A 90 6.15 -2.62 13.06
CA VAL A 90 7.13 -3.22 13.98
C VAL A 90 7.14 -4.74 13.87
N GLU A 91 5.97 -5.38 13.83
CA GLU A 91 5.85 -6.83 13.67
C GLU A 91 6.47 -7.30 12.35
N ALA A 92 6.17 -6.62 11.24
CA ALA A 92 6.74 -6.92 9.93
C ALA A 92 8.28 -6.74 9.90
N LEU A 93 8.80 -5.64 10.46
CA LEU A 93 10.24 -5.40 10.56
C LEU A 93 10.93 -6.50 11.38
N ARG A 94 10.38 -6.89 12.53
CA ARG A 94 10.95 -7.96 13.37
C ARG A 94 11.03 -9.30 12.63
N LEU A 95 10.00 -9.65 11.87
CA LEU A 95 10.00 -10.87 11.04
C LEU A 95 11.03 -10.80 9.91
N GLY A 96 11.04 -9.68 9.17
CA GLY A 96 11.98 -9.48 8.07
C GLY A 96 13.45 -9.52 8.47
N ILE A 97 13.78 -8.94 9.64
CA ILE A 97 15.14 -8.90 10.18
C ILE A 97 15.58 -10.28 10.69
N GLN A 98 14.65 -11.12 11.16
CA GLN A 98 14.91 -12.53 11.46
C GLN A 98 15.10 -13.39 10.20
N GLY A 99 14.99 -12.78 9.01
CA GLY A 99 15.16 -13.47 7.74
C GLY A 99 13.94 -14.29 7.32
N LYS A 100 12.77 -14.07 7.93
CA LYS A 100 11.52 -14.75 7.57
C LYS A 100 10.82 -14.03 6.40
N ASP A 101 10.18 -14.81 5.54
CA ASP A 101 9.19 -14.31 4.59
C ASP A 101 7.98 -13.74 5.34
N PHE A 102 7.33 -12.72 4.80
CA PHE A 102 6.14 -12.18 5.44
C PHE A 102 5.19 -11.47 4.46
N VAL A 103 3.93 -11.39 4.87
CA VAL A 103 2.88 -10.67 4.16
C VAL A 103 2.28 -9.62 5.08
N VAL A 104 2.20 -8.39 4.60
CA VAL A 104 1.51 -7.30 5.32
C VAL A 104 0.19 -7.03 4.65
N THR A 105 -0.87 -7.09 5.46
CA THR A 105 -2.23 -6.80 5.04
C THR A 105 -2.83 -5.63 5.78
N SER A 106 -2.80 -4.47 5.13
CA SER A 106 -3.26 -3.23 5.71
C SER A 106 -3.80 -2.27 4.65
N GLY A 107 -4.70 -1.40 5.08
CA GLY A 107 -5.31 -0.38 4.25
C GLY A 107 -4.29 0.61 3.67
N THR A 108 -4.76 1.41 2.72
CA THR A 108 -4.02 2.52 2.14
C THR A 108 -3.57 3.50 3.23
N GLY A 109 -2.41 4.13 3.04
CA GLY A 109 -1.86 5.09 4.01
C GLY A 109 -1.25 4.48 5.28
N SER A 110 -1.26 3.16 5.46
CA SER A 110 -0.68 2.46 6.62
C SER A 110 0.86 2.40 6.64
N GLY A 111 1.53 3.02 5.66
CA GLY A 111 2.99 3.02 5.56
C GLY A 111 3.59 1.64 5.30
N LYS A 112 2.93 0.78 4.49
CA LYS A 112 3.44 -0.56 4.12
C LYS A 112 4.85 -0.53 3.55
N SER A 113 5.19 0.51 2.77
CA SER A 113 6.51 0.65 2.16
C SER A 113 7.66 0.65 3.16
N LEU A 114 7.44 1.22 4.35
CA LEU A 114 8.44 1.23 5.42
C LEU A 114 8.81 -0.18 5.88
N THR A 115 7.89 -1.14 5.82
CA THR A 115 8.13 -2.52 6.29
C THR A 115 9.18 -3.23 5.45
N TYR A 116 9.03 -3.24 4.12
CA TYR A 116 9.99 -3.90 3.24
C TYR A 116 11.26 -3.05 3.06
N LEU A 117 11.14 -1.72 2.92
CA LEU A 117 12.33 -0.85 2.79
C LEU A 117 13.17 -0.89 4.06
N GLY A 118 12.54 -0.83 5.24
CA GLY A 118 13.25 -0.93 6.51
C GLY A 118 13.94 -2.28 6.69
N THR A 119 13.30 -3.38 6.29
CA THR A 119 13.91 -4.71 6.29
C THR A 119 15.13 -4.79 5.37
N ILE A 120 14.98 -4.32 4.13
CA ILE A 120 16.06 -4.31 3.13
C ILE A 120 17.21 -3.44 3.61
N PHE A 121 16.94 -2.18 3.96
CA PHE A 121 17.96 -1.24 4.41
C PHE A 121 18.68 -1.72 5.67
N ASN A 122 17.95 -2.25 6.66
CA ASN A 122 18.56 -2.83 7.86
C ASN A 122 19.61 -3.89 7.50
N THR A 123 19.23 -4.81 6.60
CA THR A 123 20.09 -5.90 6.17
C THR A 123 21.31 -5.40 5.40
N LEU A 124 21.10 -4.48 4.45
CA LEU A 124 22.20 -3.94 3.63
C LEU A 124 23.18 -3.06 4.41
N LEU A 125 22.74 -2.44 5.51
CA LEU A 125 23.61 -1.66 6.38
C LEU A 125 24.49 -2.55 7.28
N GLN A 126 24.06 -3.78 7.56
CA GLN A 126 24.81 -4.73 8.39
C GLN A 126 25.82 -5.57 7.58
N GLN A 127 25.71 -5.57 6.26
CA GLN A 127 26.53 -6.40 5.37
C GLN A 127 27.70 -5.62 4.77
N PRO A 128 28.82 -6.29 4.40
CA PRO A 128 29.87 -5.69 3.59
C PRO A 128 29.31 -5.14 2.28
N ARG A 129 29.90 -4.04 1.80
CA ARG A 129 29.53 -3.43 0.52
C ARG A 129 30.04 -4.28 -0.62
N GLU A 130 29.13 -5.02 -1.24
CA GLU A 130 29.40 -5.83 -2.41
C GLU A 130 28.49 -5.41 -3.57
N PRO A 131 29.04 -5.07 -4.75
CA PRO A 131 28.24 -4.74 -5.91
C PRO A 131 27.29 -5.89 -6.29
N GLY A 132 26.08 -5.52 -6.71
CA GLY A 132 25.10 -6.48 -7.18
C GLY A 132 23.73 -6.29 -6.56
N ILE A 133 22.73 -6.84 -7.25
CA ILE A 133 21.33 -6.69 -6.91
C ILE A 133 21.03 -7.57 -5.70
N LYS A 134 20.69 -6.92 -4.59
CA LYS A 134 20.29 -7.58 -3.34
C LYS A 134 18.77 -7.56 -3.15
N ALA A 135 18.07 -6.59 -3.74
CA ALA A 135 16.61 -6.51 -3.68
C ALA A 135 15.97 -6.14 -5.02
N ILE A 136 14.85 -6.78 -5.34
CA ILE A 136 13.96 -6.39 -6.43
C ILE A 136 12.59 -6.08 -5.84
N ILE A 137 12.06 -4.91 -6.19
CA ILE A 137 10.73 -4.47 -5.78
C ILE A 137 9.86 -4.35 -7.03
N VAL A 138 8.82 -5.18 -7.08
CA VAL A 138 7.90 -5.31 -8.20
C VAL A 138 6.61 -4.57 -7.88
N TYR A 139 6.28 -3.59 -8.71
CA TYR A 139 5.05 -2.82 -8.63
C TYR A 139 4.13 -3.11 -9.83
N PRO A 140 2.80 -2.98 -9.68
CA PRO A 140 1.87 -3.21 -10.78
C PRO A 140 1.84 -2.06 -11.79
N MET A 141 2.26 -0.84 -11.39
CA MET A 141 2.15 0.37 -12.22
C MET A 141 3.41 1.24 -12.13
N ASN A 142 3.84 1.81 -13.25
CA ASN A 142 5.01 2.69 -13.31
C ASN A 142 4.84 3.97 -12.46
N ALA A 143 3.60 4.44 -12.25
CA ALA A 143 3.32 5.55 -11.36
C ALA A 143 3.76 5.25 -9.91
N LEU A 144 3.51 4.03 -9.43
CA LEU A 144 3.97 3.57 -8.12
C LEU A 144 5.50 3.46 -8.07
N ILE A 145 6.12 2.92 -9.12
CA ILE A 145 7.59 2.86 -9.24
C ILE A 145 8.20 4.26 -9.10
N ASN A 146 7.67 5.24 -9.83
CA ASN A 146 8.14 6.63 -9.79
C ASN A 146 7.94 7.26 -8.41
N SER A 147 6.77 7.04 -7.79
CA SER A 147 6.49 7.53 -6.44
C SER A 147 7.46 6.95 -5.41
N GLN A 148 7.71 5.64 -5.46
CA GLN A 148 8.58 4.96 -4.51
C GLN A 148 10.05 5.27 -4.73
N PHE A 149 10.48 5.44 -5.99
CA PHE A 149 11.83 5.92 -6.30
C PHE A 149 12.10 7.31 -5.71
N ASN A 150 11.13 8.22 -5.83
CA ASN A 150 11.23 9.55 -5.23
C ASN A 150 11.24 9.48 -3.70
N GLU A 151 10.46 8.57 -3.10
CA GLU A 151 10.43 8.38 -1.65
C GLU A 151 11.77 7.86 -1.10
N ILE A 152 12.40 6.89 -1.79
CA ILE A 152 13.77 6.45 -1.46
C ILE A 152 14.77 7.61 -1.60
N GLY A 153 14.58 8.51 -2.58
CA GLY A 153 15.34 9.75 -2.70
C GLY A 153 15.27 10.63 -1.46
N LYS A 154 14.08 10.81 -0.88
CA LYS A 154 13.94 11.56 0.39
C LYS A 154 14.67 10.88 1.54
N TYR A 155 14.63 9.55 1.63
CA TYR A 155 15.36 8.80 2.65
C TYR A 155 16.88 8.93 2.50
N LYS A 156 17.36 8.93 1.26
CA LYS A 156 18.76 9.27 0.93
C LYS A 156 19.10 10.68 1.42
N ASP A 157 18.30 11.68 1.07
CA ASP A 157 18.55 13.07 1.45
C ASP A 157 18.56 13.25 2.98
N ASN A 158 17.64 12.60 3.69
CA ASN A 158 17.59 12.60 5.16
C ASN A 158 18.87 12.03 5.77
N TYR A 159 19.33 10.88 5.26
CA TYR A 159 20.54 10.24 5.74
C TYR A 159 21.78 11.11 5.48
N GLU A 160 21.94 11.61 4.26
CA GLU A 160 23.10 12.42 3.87
C GLU A 160 23.16 13.72 4.69
N LYS A 161 22.01 14.36 4.92
CA LYS A 161 21.92 15.55 5.77
C LYS A 161 22.26 15.25 7.24
N THR A 162 21.82 14.10 7.75
CA THR A 162 21.99 13.75 9.18
C THR A 162 23.38 13.23 9.48
N ARG A 163 24.00 12.46 8.56
CA ARG A 163 25.30 11.84 8.75
C ARG A 163 26.47 12.60 8.11
N GLY A 164 26.20 13.49 7.15
CA GLY A 164 27.23 14.22 6.41
C GLY A 164 28.08 13.34 5.48
N VAL A 165 27.59 12.15 5.13
CA VAL A 165 28.24 11.19 4.23
C VAL A 165 27.25 10.67 3.21
N GLN A 166 27.75 10.20 2.06
CA GLN A 166 26.91 9.66 0.98
C GLN A 166 26.04 8.50 1.46
N PHE A 167 24.78 8.47 0.99
CA PHE A 167 23.88 7.36 1.27
C PHE A 167 24.44 6.06 0.70
N PRO A 168 24.62 5.01 1.51
CA PRO A 168 25.49 3.93 1.11
C PRO A 168 24.77 2.88 0.26
N ILE A 169 23.44 2.94 0.12
CA ILE A 169 22.61 2.00 -0.64
C ILE A 169 22.25 2.61 -2.01
N SER A 170 22.63 1.93 -3.07
CA SER A 170 22.32 2.30 -4.46
C SER A 170 20.98 1.72 -4.91
N TYR A 171 20.24 2.48 -5.72
CA TYR A 171 18.92 2.06 -6.20
C TYR A 171 18.65 2.62 -7.61
N ALA A 172 17.92 1.87 -8.42
CA ALA A 172 17.55 2.25 -9.77
C ALA A 172 16.15 1.77 -10.16
N LYS A 173 15.54 2.45 -11.13
CA LYS A 173 14.35 1.95 -11.83
C LYS A 173 14.80 1.22 -13.09
N TYR A 174 14.14 0.11 -13.39
CA TYR A 174 14.29 -0.57 -14.68
C TYR A 174 12.90 -0.84 -15.26
N THR A 175 12.42 0.08 -16.10
CA THR A 175 11.10 -0.03 -16.73
C THR A 175 11.19 0.13 -18.25
N GLY A 176 10.03 0.06 -18.92
CA GLY A 176 9.94 0.36 -20.35
C GLY A 176 9.97 1.85 -20.69
N GLN A 177 9.94 2.74 -19.68
CA GLN A 177 9.91 4.20 -19.88
C GLN A 177 11.30 4.84 -19.98
N GLU A 178 12.33 4.16 -19.46
CA GLU A 178 13.72 4.61 -19.55
C GLU A 178 14.27 4.43 -20.97
N ASN A 179 15.13 5.38 -21.40
CA ASN A 179 15.84 5.27 -22.66
C ASN A 179 16.98 4.24 -22.58
N GLU A 180 17.61 3.95 -23.71
CA GLU A 180 18.63 2.88 -23.76
C GLU A 180 19.89 3.20 -22.96
N GLU A 181 20.29 4.47 -22.91
CA GLU A 181 21.44 4.93 -22.12
C GLU A 181 21.20 4.72 -20.62
N GLN A 182 20.00 5.06 -20.14
CA GLN A 182 19.57 4.84 -18.76
C GLN A 182 19.52 3.34 -18.44
N ARG A 183 18.98 2.51 -19.32
CA ARG A 183 18.97 1.05 -19.12
C ARG A 183 20.38 0.46 -19.09
N GLU A 184 21.27 0.95 -19.95
CA GLU A 184 22.67 0.50 -19.94
C GLU A 184 23.40 0.90 -18.67
N ALA A 185 23.16 2.12 -18.15
CA ALA A 185 23.69 2.54 -16.86
C ALA A 185 23.23 1.62 -15.71
N VAL A 186 21.98 1.16 -15.73
CA VAL A 186 21.49 0.19 -14.73
C VAL A 186 22.12 -1.19 -14.92
N ARG A 187 22.27 -1.68 -16.16
CA ARG A 187 22.91 -2.96 -16.48
C ARG A 187 24.38 -3.01 -16.09
N THR A 188 25.08 -1.89 -16.16
CA THR A 188 26.51 -1.76 -15.86
C THR A 188 26.80 -1.38 -14.41
N GLY A 189 25.93 -0.57 -13.78
CA GLY A 189 26.13 -0.03 -12.44
C GLY A 189 25.86 -0.99 -11.28
N LEU A 190 25.17 -2.12 -11.52
CA LEU A 190 24.87 -3.17 -10.51
C LEU A 190 24.39 -2.62 -9.15
N HIS A 191 23.25 -1.93 -9.18
CA HIS A 191 22.62 -1.30 -8.02
C HIS A 191 22.12 -2.33 -7.00
N ASP A 192 22.12 -1.97 -5.71
CA ASP A 192 21.65 -2.84 -4.62
C ASP A 192 20.15 -3.14 -4.75
N ILE A 193 19.35 -2.15 -5.17
CA ILE A 193 17.89 -2.25 -5.27
C ILE A 193 17.41 -1.88 -6.67
N ILE A 194 16.62 -2.75 -7.28
CA ILE A 194 15.93 -2.49 -8.55
C ILE A 194 14.42 -2.38 -8.32
N LEU A 195 13.85 -1.26 -8.75
CA LEU A 195 12.40 -1.05 -8.80
C LEU A 195 11.92 -1.32 -10.23
N THR A 196 10.97 -2.22 -10.39
CA THR A 196 10.49 -2.64 -11.72
C THR A 196 9.03 -3.07 -11.69
N ASN A 197 8.51 -3.50 -12.83
CA ASN A 197 7.22 -4.18 -12.95
C ASN A 197 7.43 -5.63 -13.39
N TYR A 198 6.41 -6.48 -13.23
CA TYR A 198 6.55 -7.91 -13.50
C TYR A 198 6.93 -8.23 -14.95
N MET A 199 6.51 -7.40 -15.92
CA MET A 199 6.87 -7.59 -17.33
C MET A 199 8.33 -7.28 -17.59
N MET A 200 8.86 -6.22 -17.02
CA MET A 200 10.27 -5.88 -17.16
C MET A 200 11.17 -6.87 -16.42
N LEU A 201 10.70 -7.41 -15.30
CA LEU A 201 11.36 -8.53 -14.62
C LEU A 201 11.37 -9.80 -15.47
N GLU A 202 10.28 -10.11 -16.19
CA GLU A 202 10.25 -11.21 -17.17
C GLU A 202 11.29 -11.02 -18.29
N LEU A 203 11.40 -9.79 -18.81
CA LEU A 203 12.37 -9.45 -19.85
C LEU A 203 13.82 -9.56 -19.35
N ILE A 204 14.11 -9.12 -18.12
CA ILE A 204 15.43 -9.27 -17.49
C ILE A 204 15.89 -10.73 -17.48
N LEU A 205 14.97 -11.66 -17.20
CA LEU A 205 15.32 -13.08 -17.10
C LEU A 205 15.51 -13.75 -18.46
N THR A 206 14.84 -13.25 -19.50
CA THR A 206 14.74 -13.93 -20.80
C THR A 206 15.64 -13.35 -21.89
N ARG A 207 15.98 -12.06 -21.82
CA ARG A 207 16.78 -11.38 -22.84
C ARG A 207 18.28 -11.53 -22.59
N ALA A 208 19.04 -11.54 -23.70
CA ALA A 208 20.50 -11.70 -23.65
C ALA A 208 21.24 -10.42 -23.20
N GLN A 209 20.67 -9.25 -23.45
CA GLN A 209 21.31 -7.97 -23.08
C GLN A 209 21.35 -7.80 -21.55
N GLU A 210 20.42 -8.41 -20.84
CA GLU A 210 20.27 -8.37 -19.39
C GLU A 210 21.04 -9.49 -18.66
N ASN A 211 21.91 -10.25 -19.36
CA ASN A 211 22.69 -11.34 -18.76
C ASN A 211 23.39 -10.91 -17.46
N ARG A 212 24.01 -9.72 -17.42
CA ARG A 212 24.69 -9.21 -16.21
C ARG A 212 23.74 -9.00 -15.03
N ILE A 213 22.56 -8.44 -15.29
CA ILE A 213 21.52 -8.24 -14.27
C ILE A 213 21.05 -9.61 -13.78
N ARG A 214 20.76 -10.55 -14.70
CA ARG A 214 20.33 -11.90 -14.36
C ARG A 214 21.37 -12.63 -13.52
N ASP A 215 22.64 -12.59 -13.91
CA ASP A 215 23.73 -13.23 -13.16
C ASP A 215 23.88 -12.61 -11.77
N SER A 216 23.70 -11.29 -11.65
CA SER A 216 23.68 -10.61 -10.35
C SER A 216 22.51 -11.06 -9.47
N ILE A 217 21.32 -11.22 -10.06
CA ILE A 217 20.14 -11.77 -9.37
C ILE A 217 20.41 -13.19 -8.89
N CYS A 218 20.94 -14.07 -9.75
CA CYS A 218 21.21 -15.46 -9.40
C CYS A 218 22.19 -15.58 -8.22
N ASN A 219 23.19 -14.70 -8.15
CA ASN A 219 24.25 -14.77 -7.14
C ASN A 219 23.98 -13.97 -5.86
N GLY A 220 23.18 -12.89 -5.95
CA GLY A 220 23.13 -11.87 -4.90
C GLY A 220 21.73 -11.52 -4.38
N LEU A 221 20.65 -11.96 -5.05
CA LEU A 221 19.30 -11.55 -4.66
C LEU A 221 18.94 -12.13 -3.29
N GLN A 222 18.59 -11.24 -2.36
CA GLN A 222 18.18 -11.59 -1.01
C GLN A 222 16.71 -11.27 -0.75
N PHE A 223 16.14 -10.32 -1.48
CA PHE A 223 14.76 -9.85 -1.29
C PHE A 223 14.01 -9.74 -2.61
N LEU A 224 12.82 -10.31 -2.66
CA LEU A 224 11.87 -10.17 -3.74
C LEU A 224 10.55 -9.67 -3.16
N VAL A 225 10.23 -8.41 -3.44
CA VAL A 225 9.06 -7.71 -2.90
C VAL A 225 8.01 -7.57 -3.99
N PHE A 226 6.76 -7.93 -3.68
CA PHE A 226 5.62 -7.67 -4.54
C PHE A 226 4.64 -6.74 -3.83
N ASP A 227 4.44 -5.57 -4.42
CA ASP A 227 3.44 -4.62 -3.96
C ASP A 227 2.10 -4.83 -4.68
N GLU A 228 1.02 -4.56 -3.96
CA GLU A 228 -0.37 -4.73 -4.40
C GLU A 228 -0.63 -6.04 -5.15
N LEU A 229 -0.22 -7.16 -4.53
CA LEU A 229 -0.29 -8.49 -5.14
C LEU A 229 -1.70 -8.87 -5.61
N HIS A 230 -2.72 -8.32 -4.93
CA HIS A 230 -4.12 -8.49 -5.26
C HIS A 230 -4.50 -8.06 -6.68
N THR A 231 -3.65 -7.27 -7.36
CA THR A 231 -3.80 -6.86 -8.76
C THR A 231 -3.48 -7.98 -9.75
N TYR A 232 -2.63 -8.95 -9.36
CA TYR A 232 -2.24 -10.09 -10.19
C TYR A 232 -3.24 -11.25 -9.99
N ARG A 233 -4.30 -11.28 -10.81
CA ARG A 233 -5.33 -12.34 -10.77
C ARG A 233 -5.48 -13.06 -12.09
N GLY A 234 -6.13 -14.23 -12.05
CA GLY A 234 -6.36 -15.05 -13.24
C GLY A 234 -5.06 -15.42 -13.94
N ARG A 235 -5.02 -15.24 -15.27
CA ARG A 235 -3.83 -15.56 -16.08
C ARG A 235 -2.58 -14.78 -15.64
N GLN A 236 -2.72 -13.48 -15.34
CA GLN A 236 -1.59 -12.66 -14.92
C GLN A 236 -1.02 -13.14 -13.58
N GLY A 237 -1.87 -13.56 -12.64
CA GLY A 237 -1.42 -14.17 -11.38
C GLY A 237 -0.60 -15.44 -11.60
N ALA A 238 -1.02 -16.31 -12.54
CA ALA A 238 -0.26 -17.51 -12.89
C ALA A 238 1.10 -17.18 -13.51
N ASP A 239 1.16 -16.19 -14.42
CA ASP A 239 2.42 -15.72 -15.02
C ASP A 239 3.40 -15.22 -13.94
N VAL A 240 2.91 -14.41 -13.00
CA VAL A 240 3.70 -13.91 -11.86
C VAL A 240 4.17 -15.04 -10.94
N ALA A 241 3.31 -16.03 -10.67
CA ALA A 241 3.69 -17.21 -9.88
C ALA A 241 4.86 -17.98 -10.51
N MET A 242 4.78 -18.22 -11.82
CA MET A 242 5.84 -18.92 -12.56
C MET A 242 7.13 -18.10 -12.60
N LEU A 243 7.01 -16.79 -12.78
CA LEU A 243 8.14 -15.86 -12.73
C LEU A 243 8.86 -15.94 -11.38
N ILE A 244 8.14 -15.86 -10.26
CA ILE A 244 8.72 -15.95 -8.91
C ILE A 244 9.44 -17.29 -8.73
N ARG A 245 8.78 -18.40 -9.07
CA ARG A 245 9.36 -19.75 -8.92
C ARG A 245 10.62 -19.93 -9.77
N ARG A 246 10.66 -19.37 -10.98
CA ARG A 246 11.86 -19.35 -11.83
C ARG A 246 13.01 -18.59 -11.19
N ILE A 247 12.76 -17.40 -10.64
CA ILE A 247 13.79 -16.61 -9.95
C ILE A 247 14.35 -17.41 -8.76
N LYS A 248 13.47 -18.02 -7.96
CA LYS A 248 13.88 -18.86 -6.82
C LYS A 248 14.69 -20.08 -7.25
N ALA A 249 14.28 -20.75 -8.32
CA ALA A 249 15.00 -21.91 -8.84
C ALA A 249 16.38 -21.57 -9.44
N GLN A 250 16.57 -20.34 -9.92
CA GLN A 250 17.83 -19.88 -10.51
C GLN A 250 18.78 -19.24 -9.49
N SER A 251 18.30 -18.92 -8.28
CA SER A 251 19.12 -18.28 -7.26
C SER A 251 19.97 -19.31 -6.50
N ASN A 252 21.22 -18.96 -6.25
CA ASN A 252 22.18 -19.76 -5.50
C ASN A 252 21.94 -19.71 -3.98
N GLY A 253 21.10 -18.79 -3.51
CA GLY A 253 20.79 -18.60 -2.10
C GLY A 253 19.28 -18.48 -1.83
N PRO A 254 18.87 -18.53 -0.55
CA PRO A 254 17.48 -18.31 -0.19
C PRO A 254 17.07 -16.86 -0.48
N ILE A 255 15.97 -16.69 -1.23
CA ILE A 255 15.36 -15.39 -1.49
C ILE A 255 14.20 -15.17 -0.53
N ARG A 256 14.24 -14.06 0.21
CA ARG A 256 13.14 -13.64 1.08
C ARG A 256 12.04 -12.97 0.28
N CYS A 257 10.82 -13.45 0.48
CA CYS A 257 9.64 -12.99 -0.25
C CYS A 257 8.80 -12.11 0.67
N ILE A 258 8.60 -10.86 0.29
CA ILE A 258 7.79 -9.89 1.04
C ILE A 258 6.59 -9.47 0.20
N ILE A 259 5.40 -9.56 0.78
CA ILE A 259 4.14 -9.32 0.07
C ILE A 259 3.36 -8.21 0.76
N LEU A 260 2.80 -7.31 -0.05
CA LEU A 260 1.80 -6.36 0.40
C LEU A 260 0.45 -6.65 -0.26
N GLU A 261 -0.55 -7.02 0.54
CA GLU A 261 -1.86 -7.43 0.02
C GLU A 261 -3.00 -6.89 0.88
N GLN A 262 -4.13 -6.47 0.30
CA GLN A 262 -5.34 -6.21 1.07
C GLN A 262 -6.26 -7.44 0.98
N LYS A 263 -6.30 -8.34 1.99
CA LYS A 263 -7.37 -9.36 2.21
C LYS A 263 -7.06 -10.35 3.35
N GLN A 264 -8.06 -11.18 3.71
CA GLN A 264 -7.95 -12.23 4.76
C GLN A 264 -7.50 -13.62 4.26
N LYS A 265 -7.65 -13.97 2.97
CA LYS A 265 -7.22 -15.28 2.42
C LYS A 265 -5.78 -15.28 1.89
N VAL A 266 -4.86 -14.74 2.68
CA VAL A 266 -3.56 -14.32 2.16
C VAL A 266 -2.49 -15.42 2.24
N ALA A 267 -2.53 -16.27 3.27
CA ALA A 267 -1.55 -17.35 3.41
C ALA A 267 -1.61 -18.37 2.25
N GLU A 268 -2.81 -18.81 1.85
CA GLU A 268 -2.98 -19.75 0.72
C GLU A 268 -2.55 -19.14 -0.61
N VAL A 269 -2.92 -17.88 -0.85
CA VAL A 269 -2.56 -17.16 -2.08
C VAL A 269 -1.04 -16.95 -2.13
N ALA A 270 -0.43 -16.49 -1.04
CA ALA A 270 1.02 -16.33 -0.92
C ALA A 270 1.75 -17.66 -1.14
N THR A 271 1.27 -18.74 -0.51
CA THR A 271 1.85 -20.09 -0.67
C THR A 271 1.79 -20.55 -2.12
N THR A 272 0.63 -20.39 -2.76
CA THR A 272 0.42 -20.76 -4.15
C THR A 272 1.31 -19.92 -5.09
N LEU A 273 1.41 -18.62 -4.87
CA LEU A 273 2.14 -17.74 -5.75
C LEU A 273 3.66 -17.94 -5.65
N PHE A 274 4.19 -18.04 -4.42
CA PHE A 274 5.63 -18.07 -4.17
C PHE A 274 6.23 -19.49 -4.09
N GLY A 275 5.39 -20.52 -4.01
CA GLY A 275 5.84 -21.90 -3.86
C GLY A 275 6.60 -22.15 -2.55
N SER A 276 6.26 -21.42 -1.48
CA SER A 276 6.81 -21.57 -0.13
C SER A 276 5.67 -21.53 0.88
N GLU A 277 5.77 -22.30 1.96
CA GLU A 277 4.76 -22.27 3.02
C GLU A 277 4.85 -20.96 3.81
N PHE A 278 3.69 -20.34 4.05
CA PHE A 278 3.55 -19.19 4.95
C PHE A 278 2.73 -19.59 6.17
N GLY A 279 3.34 -19.50 7.35
CA GLY A 279 2.66 -19.64 8.63
C GLY A 279 1.70 -18.48 8.90
N ALA A 280 0.73 -18.69 9.78
CA ALA A 280 -0.19 -17.64 10.21
C ALA A 280 0.55 -16.47 10.91
N ASP A 281 1.69 -16.74 11.56
CA ASP A 281 2.57 -15.75 12.18
C ASP A 281 3.32 -14.89 11.14
N GLN A 282 3.37 -15.32 9.88
CA GLN A 282 3.98 -14.57 8.78
C GLN A 282 2.98 -13.69 8.03
N VAL A 283 1.71 -13.71 8.41
CA VAL A 283 0.67 -12.81 7.88
C VAL A 283 0.37 -11.74 8.91
N ILE A 284 0.98 -10.56 8.75
CA ILE A 284 0.75 -9.40 9.59
C ILE A 284 -0.49 -8.66 9.09
N MET A 285 -1.50 -8.55 9.94
CA MET A 285 -2.70 -7.73 9.66
C MET A 285 -2.51 -6.30 10.17
N GLU A 286 -3.35 -5.37 9.72
CA GLU A 286 -3.49 -4.08 10.38
C GLU A 286 -4.05 -4.25 11.79
N TYR A 287 -3.58 -3.39 12.71
CA TYR A 287 -4.15 -3.25 14.03
C TYR A 287 -4.75 -1.86 14.12
N LEU A 288 -6.03 -1.78 14.47
CA LEU A 288 -6.74 -0.51 14.56
C LEU A 288 -6.94 -0.15 16.04
N GLU A 289 -7.00 1.15 16.32
CA GLU A 289 -7.39 1.69 17.61
C GLU A 289 -8.36 2.87 17.43
N PRO A 290 -9.34 3.06 18.33
CA PRO A 290 -10.19 4.24 18.28
C PRO A 290 -9.37 5.50 18.56
N CYS A 291 -9.61 6.57 17.81
CA CYS A 291 -8.97 7.86 18.05
C CYS A 291 -9.92 8.90 18.67
N PHE A 292 -11.24 8.73 18.55
CA PHE A 292 -12.19 9.64 19.18
C PHE A 292 -12.40 9.26 20.65
N LEU A 293 -12.09 10.21 21.55
CA LEU A 293 -11.95 9.99 22.99
C LEU A 293 -13.24 10.35 23.75
N GLY A 294 -13.51 9.58 24.80
CA GLY A 294 -14.46 9.93 25.85
C GLY A 294 -15.86 9.37 25.62
N GLY A 295 -16.30 8.45 26.49
CA GLY A 295 -17.64 7.85 26.45
C GLY A 295 -17.78 6.79 25.35
N GLY A 296 -18.56 5.73 25.61
CA GLY A 296 -18.84 4.65 24.65
C GLY A 296 -19.63 5.13 23.43
N LEU A 297 -20.47 4.28 22.85
CA LEU A 297 -21.35 4.73 21.76
C LEU A 297 -22.29 5.83 22.29
N PRO A 298 -22.35 7.03 21.66
CA PRO A 298 -23.24 8.09 22.10
C PRO A 298 -24.70 7.66 21.94
N ASP A 299 -25.57 8.13 22.84
CA ASP A 299 -26.99 7.81 22.78
C ASP A 299 -27.73 8.70 21.77
N ALA A 300 -28.99 8.34 21.47
CA ALA A 300 -29.79 9.05 20.48
C ALA A 300 -30.03 10.53 20.83
N ARG A 301 -30.06 10.88 22.12
CA ARG A 301 -30.26 12.25 22.57
C ARG A 301 -29.00 13.07 22.38
N GLU A 302 -27.86 12.53 22.76
CA GLU A 302 -26.53 13.14 22.57
C GLU A 302 -26.28 13.44 21.09
N LEU A 303 -26.63 12.51 20.20
CA LEU A 303 -26.52 12.69 18.75
C LEU A 303 -27.49 13.74 18.20
N ALA A 304 -28.76 13.73 18.63
CA ALA A 304 -29.74 14.72 18.19
C ALA A 304 -29.34 16.15 18.60
N GLU A 305 -28.86 16.32 19.83
CA GLU A 305 -28.34 17.61 20.32
C GLU A 305 -27.12 18.05 19.51
N ALA A 306 -26.16 17.17 19.23
CA ALA A 306 -24.99 17.47 18.41
C ALA A 306 -25.36 17.88 16.98
N LEU A 307 -26.30 17.16 16.33
CA LEU A 307 -26.77 17.49 14.98
C LEU A 307 -27.49 18.85 14.93
N SER A 308 -28.29 19.16 15.97
CA SER A 308 -29.00 20.45 16.04
C SER A 308 -28.06 21.65 16.27
N THR A 309 -26.95 21.42 16.99
CA THR A 309 -25.95 22.45 17.29
C THR A 309 -25.08 22.75 16.06
N GLY A 310 -24.92 21.76 15.17
CA GLY A 310 -24.06 21.84 14.01
C GLY A 310 -22.57 21.67 14.36
N ILE A 311 -21.74 21.64 13.33
CA ILE A 311 -20.29 21.49 13.46
C ILE A 311 -19.64 22.87 13.38
N ASP A 312 -18.88 23.25 14.41
CA ASP A 312 -18.03 24.44 14.37
C ASP A 312 -16.71 24.14 13.66
N GLU A 313 -16.57 24.65 12.43
CA GLU A 313 -15.37 24.49 11.60
C GLU A 313 -14.10 25.12 12.22
N LYS A 314 -14.25 26.01 13.22
CA LYS A 314 -13.14 26.67 13.92
C LYS A 314 -12.83 26.03 15.28
N ALA A 315 -13.54 24.96 15.64
CA ALA A 315 -13.33 24.27 16.89
C ALA A 315 -11.91 23.69 16.99
N SER A 316 -11.46 23.51 18.23
CA SER A 316 -10.16 22.88 18.49
C SER A 316 -10.20 21.38 18.17
N GLU A 317 -9.03 20.78 17.92
CA GLU A 317 -8.90 19.32 17.73
C GLU A 317 -9.48 18.54 18.92
N ASP A 318 -9.24 18.99 20.16
CA ASP A 318 -9.78 18.34 21.37
C ASP A 318 -11.32 18.32 21.39
N THR A 319 -11.96 19.38 20.88
CA THR A 319 -13.42 19.45 20.72
C THR A 319 -13.91 18.45 19.68
N LEU A 320 -13.21 18.33 18.55
CA LEU A 320 -13.56 17.38 17.50
C LEU A 320 -13.39 15.92 17.96
N LEU A 321 -12.32 15.64 18.71
CA LEU A 321 -12.02 14.31 19.25
C LEU A 321 -13.09 13.80 20.22
N LYS A 322 -13.82 14.71 20.88
CA LYS A 322 -14.90 14.39 21.83
C LYS A 322 -16.30 14.52 21.22
N HIS A 323 -16.40 14.96 19.96
CA HIS A 323 -17.68 15.27 19.35
C HIS A 323 -18.55 14.01 19.18
N PRO A 324 -19.82 14.00 19.62
CA PRO A 324 -20.67 12.82 19.59
C PRO A 324 -20.81 12.21 18.18
N LEU A 325 -21.02 13.04 17.16
CA LEU A 325 -21.12 12.56 15.77
C LEU A 325 -19.83 11.85 15.31
N SER A 326 -18.66 12.35 15.69
CA SER A 326 -17.37 11.75 15.29
C SER A 326 -17.18 10.39 15.95
N ARG A 327 -17.51 10.30 17.25
CA ARG A 327 -17.50 9.02 18.00
C ARG A 327 -18.46 8.00 17.40
N TRP A 328 -19.67 8.42 17.03
CA TRP A 328 -20.63 7.55 16.39
C TRP A 328 -20.18 7.09 15.01
N LEU A 329 -19.69 8.00 14.15
CA LEU A 329 -19.16 7.64 12.84
C LEU A 329 -17.99 6.66 12.96
N GLU A 330 -17.09 6.88 13.92
CA GLU A 330 -15.98 5.95 14.14
C GLU A 330 -16.47 4.56 14.57
N GLN A 331 -17.30 4.48 15.60
CA GLN A 331 -17.67 3.21 16.22
C GLN A 331 -18.74 2.42 15.45
N SER A 332 -19.60 3.12 14.70
CA SER A 332 -20.70 2.50 13.95
C SER A 332 -20.36 2.26 12.48
N ILE A 333 -19.54 3.12 11.87
CA ILE A 333 -19.28 3.10 10.43
C ILE A 333 -17.82 2.79 10.11
N ALA A 334 -16.86 3.45 10.78
CA ALA A 334 -15.43 3.31 10.45
C ALA A 334 -14.82 2.01 10.97
N LEU A 335 -15.29 1.53 12.12
CA LEU A 335 -14.81 0.34 12.80
C LEU A 335 -15.90 -0.73 12.82
N GLY A 336 -15.49 -1.97 12.59
CA GLY A 336 -16.25 -3.18 12.92
C GLY A 336 -15.55 -3.95 14.04
N ASN A 337 -16.24 -4.92 14.60
CA ASN A 337 -15.69 -5.81 15.63
C ASN A 337 -15.80 -7.26 15.16
N ASN A 338 -14.67 -7.94 15.07
CA ASN A 338 -14.60 -9.37 14.81
C ASN A 338 -13.95 -10.07 16.01
N GLN A 339 -14.78 -10.71 16.85
CA GLN A 339 -14.33 -11.47 18.03
C GLN A 339 -13.40 -10.68 18.98
N GLY A 340 -13.69 -9.39 19.19
CA GLY A 340 -12.90 -8.51 20.05
C GLY A 340 -11.73 -7.82 19.36
N VAL A 341 -11.50 -8.09 18.07
CA VAL A 341 -10.51 -7.40 17.24
C VAL A 341 -11.20 -6.35 16.39
N LEU A 342 -10.72 -5.11 16.47
CA LEU A 342 -11.19 -4.03 15.62
C LEU A 342 -10.78 -4.28 14.17
N VAL A 343 -11.75 -4.21 13.27
CA VAL A 343 -11.57 -4.32 11.83
C VAL A 343 -12.09 -3.08 11.14
N ARG A 344 -11.64 -2.82 9.92
CA ARG A 344 -12.13 -1.71 9.12
C ARG A 344 -13.59 -1.93 8.72
N GLY A 345 -14.39 -0.86 8.84
CA GLY A 345 -15.76 -0.83 8.35
C GLY A 345 -15.85 -1.03 6.84
N THR A 346 -16.95 -1.65 6.41
CA THR A 346 -17.23 -1.86 4.99
C THR A 346 -17.61 -0.53 4.32
N PRO A 347 -17.12 -0.24 3.10
CA PRO A 347 -17.57 0.92 2.35
C PRO A 347 -19.10 0.91 2.22
N THR A 348 -19.76 2.01 2.61
CA THR A 348 -21.21 2.10 2.74
C THR A 348 -21.70 3.39 2.07
N ALA A 349 -22.89 3.37 1.47
CA ALA A 349 -23.46 4.55 0.82
C ALA A 349 -23.84 5.62 1.87
N LEU A 350 -23.84 6.91 1.50
CA LEU A 350 -24.18 7.98 2.45
C LEU A 350 -25.64 7.87 2.92
N SER A 351 -26.57 7.51 2.03
CA SER A 351 -27.96 7.21 2.36
C SER A 351 -28.08 6.15 3.45
N GLN A 352 -27.36 5.04 3.32
CA GLN A 352 -27.32 3.95 4.28
C GLN A 352 -26.67 4.33 5.62
N ILE A 353 -25.74 5.29 5.62
CA ILE A 353 -25.17 5.84 6.86
C ILE A 353 -26.18 6.77 7.55
N ALA A 354 -27.06 7.43 6.80
CA ALA A 354 -28.03 8.38 7.33
C ALA A 354 -29.33 7.74 7.84
N GLU A 355 -29.62 6.51 7.45
CA GLU A 355 -30.69 5.65 7.99
C GLU A 355 -30.36 5.16 9.41
#